data_AF-A0A382MX23-F1
#
_entry.id   AF-A0A382MX23-F1
#
_cell.length_a   1.000
_cell.length_b   1.000
_cell.length_c   1.000
_cell.angle_alpha   90.00
_cell.angle_beta   90.00
_cell.angle_gamma   90.00
#
_symmetry.space_group_name_H-M   'P 1'
#
loop_
_entity.id
_entity.type
_entity.pdbx_description
1 polymer ?
#
loop_
_entity_poly.entity_id
_entity_poly.type
_entity_poly.pdbx_seq_one_letter_code
_entity_poly.pdbx_strand_id
1 'polypeptide(L)'
;MGRPVNSKYFGEGNGKLQVTRHFFTGKAEASATAWIISQRSVNKFKVSDGTDTEILLLVNKAAGSLVAGEMSIDARLDDSTVVQVTKIWNNKVQYEGNLRGKMIIGGSDAGGEDDATPDTVTVDGQ
;
A
#
# COMPACT_ATOMS: atom_id res chain seq x y z
N MET A 1 -1.92 -19.47 5.86
CA MET A 1 -1.56 -18.05 5.66
C MET A 1 -0.43 -17.97 4.64
N GLY A 2 -0.51 -17.04 3.68
CA GLY A 2 0.56 -16.83 2.68
C GLY A 2 1.84 -16.31 3.35
N ARG A 3 2.99 -16.51 2.70
CA ARG A 3 4.27 -15.97 3.21
C ARG A 3 4.18 -14.45 3.37
N PRO A 4 4.71 -13.87 4.46
CA PRO A 4 4.81 -12.42 4.60
C PRO A 4 5.58 -11.79 3.43
N VAL A 5 5.33 -10.50 3.20
CA VAL A 5 6.12 -9.69 2.26
C VAL A 5 7.56 -9.61 2.77
N ASN A 6 8.51 -9.61 1.84
CA ASN A 6 9.92 -9.49 2.17
C ASN A 6 10.20 -8.14 2.86
N SER A 7 10.89 -8.16 3.99
CA SER A 7 11.21 -6.95 4.77
C SER A 7 12.04 -5.92 4.01
N LYS A 8 12.71 -6.30 2.92
CA LYS A 8 13.42 -5.35 2.06
C LYS A 8 12.52 -4.27 1.46
N TYR A 9 11.21 -4.50 1.38
CA TYR A 9 10.23 -3.54 0.86
C TYR A 9 9.62 -2.65 1.95
N PHE A 10 10.06 -2.81 3.20
CA PHE A 10 9.65 -2.00 4.34
C PHE A 10 10.71 -0.96 4.69
N GLY A 11 10.29 0.08 5.39
CA GLY A 11 11.11 1.22 5.79
C GLY A 11 10.94 2.43 4.89
N GLU A 12 11.72 3.46 5.21
CA GLU A 12 11.79 4.71 4.48
C GLU A 12 12.86 4.64 3.37
N GLY A 13 12.61 5.28 2.23
CA GLY A 13 13.52 5.44 1.11
C GLY A 13 12.98 4.90 -0.21
N ASN A 14 13.70 5.20 -1.30
CA ASN A 14 13.28 4.87 -2.67
C ASN A 14 13.11 3.35 -2.89
N GLY A 15 12.07 2.97 -3.64
CA GLY A 15 11.80 1.56 -3.96
C GLY A 15 11.28 0.73 -2.78
N LYS A 16 10.74 1.40 -1.76
CA LYS A 16 9.98 0.81 -0.66
C LYS A 16 8.49 0.99 -0.90
N LEU A 17 7.67 0.17 -0.22
CA LEU A 17 6.22 0.35 -0.24
C LEU A 17 5.85 1.68 0.40
N GLN A 18 5.08 2.49 -0.32
CA GLN A 18 4.50 3.71 0.20
C GLN A 18 3.10 3.45 0.75
N VAL A 19 2.77 4.11 1.86
CA VAL A 19 1.39 4.24 2.30
C VAL A 19 0.81 5.47 1.65
N THR A 20 -0.08 5.30 0.68
CA THR A 20 -0.68 6.42 -0.06
C THR A 20 -1.48 7.32 0.89
N ARG A 21 -2.29 6.73 1.78
CA ARG A 21 -3.07 7.46 2.78
C ARG A 21 -3.17 6.69 4.09
N HIS A 22 -3.22 7.42 5.19
CA HIS A 22 -3.32 6.87 6.53
C HIS A 22 -4.21 7.74 7.42
N PHE A 23 -4.83 7.12 8.42
CA PHE A 23 -5.59 7.83 9.46
C PHE A 23 -5.20 7.25 10.82
N PHE A 24 -4.25 7.90 11.49
CA PHE A 24 -3.87 7.54 12.86
C PHE A 24 -4.98 7.87 13.87
N THR A 25 -5.12 7.03 14.89
CA THR A 25 -6.14 7.21 15.93
C THR A 25 -5.96 8.55 16.63
N GLY A 26 -7.03 9.35 16.67
CA GLY A 26 -7.02 10.70 17.27
C GLY A 26 -6.46 11.80 16.36
N LYS A 27 -6.19 11.51 15.08
CA LYS A 27 -5.77 12.49 14.06
C LYS A 27 -6.85 12.69 13.00
N ALA A 28 -6.44 13.05 11.79
CA ALA A 28 -7.27 13.11 10.59
C ALA A 28 -6.64 12.24 9.49
N GLU A 29 -7.39 11.99 8.42
CA GLU A 29 -6.84 11.36 7.22
C GLU A 29 -5.72 12.24 6.64
N ALA A 30 -4.58 11.63 6.35
CA ALA A 30 -3.43 12.29 5.78
C ALA A 30 -2.90 11.50 4.58
N SER A 31 -2.43 12.23 3.57
CA SER A 31 -1.70 11.72 2.41
C SER A 31 -0.20 12.06 2.49
N ALA A 32 0.27 12.47 3.67
CA ALA A 32 1.67 12.74 3.92
C ALA A 32 2.50 11.45 3.84
N THR A 33 3.79 11.58 3.54
CA THR A 33 4.72 10.46 3.43
C THR A 33 4.69 9.60 4.69
N ALA A 34 4.29 8.33 4.51
CA ALA A 34 4.30 7.33 5.56
C ALA A 34 4.79 6.00 5.01
N TRP A 35 5.47 5.23 5.86
CA TRP A 35 6.10 3.98 5.48
C TRP A 35 5.70 2.82 6.39
N ILE A 36 5.70 1.63 5.81
CA ILE A 36 5.45 0.39 6.54
C ILE A 36 6.74 -0.03 7.24
N ILE A 37 6.68 -0.21 8.56
CA ILE A 37 7.79 -0.75 9.37
C ILE A 37 7.77 -2.28 9.37
N SER A 38 6.59 -2.88 9.56
CA SER A 38 6.46 -4.33 9.64
C SER A 38 5.04 -4.81 9.33
N GLN A 39 4.95 -6.00 8.77
CA GLN A 39 3.68 -6.67 8.54
C GLN A 39 3.21 -7.41 9.80
N ARG A 40 1.96 -7.18 10.21
CA ARG A 40 1.29 -7.90 11.32
C ARG A 40 0.31 -8.95 10.81
N SER A 41 -0.33 -8.67 9.69
CA SER A 41 -1.23 -9.58 8.95
C SER A 41 -1.17 -9.23 7.46
N VAL A 42 -1.85 -10.01 6.62
CA VAL A 42 -2.01 -9.71 5.18
C VAL A 42 -2.69 -8.36 4.91
N ASN A 43 -3.43 -7.83 5.90
CA ASN A 43 -4.13 -6.55 5.84
C ASN A 43 -3.87 -5.64 7.06
N LYS A 44 -2.87 -5.95 7.89
CA LYS A 44 -2.53 -5.09 9.05
C LYS A 44 -1.04 -4.83 9.07
N PHE A 45 -0.67 -3.56 9.18
CA PHE A 45 0.71 -3.11 9.06
C PHE A 45 1.03 -2.12 10.16
N LYS A 46 2.24 -2.20 10.71
CA LYS A 46 2.79 -1.14 11.56
C LYS A 46 3.32 -0.05 10.64
N VAL A 47 2.74 1.14 10.70
CA VAL A 47 3.02 2.29 9.84
C VAL A 47 3.59 3.43 10.69
N SER A 48 4.51 4.21 10.12
CA SER A 48 5.00 5.45 10.71
C SER A 48 5.12 6.55 9.66
N ASP A 49 4.89 7.79 10.09
CA ASP A 49 5.11 9.03 9.34
C ASP A 49 6.36 9.80 9.86
N GLY A 50 7.19 9.14 10.67
CA GLY A 50 8.34 9.75 11.36
C GLY A 50 8.02 10.39 12.72
N THR A 51 6.75 10.64 13.04
CA THR A 51 6.32 11.21 14.33
C THR A 51 5.50 10.20 15.11
N ASP A 52 4.41 9.72 14.52
CA ASP A 52 3.49 8.76 15.08
C ASP A 52 3.78 7.37 14.50
N THR A 53 3.40 6.34 15.26
CA THR A 53 3.57 4.94 14.83
C THR A 53 2.46 4.08 15.38
N GLU A 54 1.65 3.51 14.48
CA GLU A 54 0.47 2.72 14.85
C GLU A 54 0.33 1.48 13.96
N ILE A 55 -0.47 0.51 14.40
CA ILE A 55 -0.92 -0.59 13.56
C ILE A 55 -2.20 -0.17 12.85
N LEU A 56 -2.14 -0.05 11.53
CA LEU A 56 -3.27 0.34 10.69
C LEU A 56 -3.82 -0.87 9.93
N LEU A 57 -5.14 -0.84 9.69
CA LEU A 57 -5.87 -1.78 8.85
C LEU A 57 -5.87 -1.28 7.42
N LEU A 58 -5.39 -2.11 6.49
CA LEU A 58 -5.50 -1.86 5.06
C LEU A 58 -6.93 -2.10 4.57
N VAL A 59 -7.55 -1.08 3.99
CA VAL A 59 -8.96 -1.10 3.58
C VAL A 59 -9.14 -0.70 2.10
N ASN A 60 -10.19 -1.27 1.48
CA ASN A 60 -10.66 -0.85 0.15
C ASN A 60 -11.51 0.41 0.27
N LYS A 61 -10.89 1.57 0.48
CA LYS A 61 -11.60 2.85 0.55
C LYS A 61 -10.84 3.92 -0.21
N ALA A 62 -11.59 4.73 -0.95
CA ALA A 62 -11.07 5.90 -1.62
C ALA A 62 -10.72 7.01 -0.61
N ALA A 63 -10.06 8.05 -1.11
CA ALA A 63 -9.71 9.25 -0.34
C ALA A 63 -10.94 9.89 0.33
N GLY A 64 -10.75 10.38 1.55
CA GLY A 64 -11.78 11.04 2.36
C GLY A 64 -12.78 10.11 3.03
N SER A 65 -12.61 8.78 2.88
CA SER A 65 -13.49 7.77 3.48
C SER A 65 -12.82 6.93 4.56
N LEU A 66 -11.53 7.15 4.83
CA LEU A 66 -10.81 6.42 5.88
C LEU A 66 -11.33 6.84 7.25
N VAL A 67 -11.34 5.90 8.19
CA VAL A 67 -11.58 6.19 9.61
C VAL A 67 -10.33 5.91 10.44
N ALA A 68 -10.34 6.35 11.69
CA ALA A 68 -9.24 6.12 12.64
C ALA A 68 -8.82 4.65 12.69
N GLY A 69 -7.50 4.42 12.58
CA GLY A 69 -6.90 3.09 12.57
C GLY A 69 -6.86 2.42 11.19
N GLU A 70 -7.19 3.13 10.11
CA GLU A 70 -7.18 2.62 8.74
C GLU A 70 -6.08 3.26 7.87
N MET A 71 -5.74 2.56 6.80
CA MET A 71 -4.84 3.02 5.74
C MET A 71 -5.33 2.52 4.37
N SER A 72 -4.94 3.22 3.31
CA SER A 72 -5.14 2.78 1.93
C SER A 72 -3.81 2.84 1.17
N ILE A 73 -3.61 1.87 0.30
CA ILE A 73 -2.52 1.87 -0.68
C ILE A 73 -3.21 1.82 -2.04
N ASP A 74 -2.92 2.81 -2.87
CA ASP A 74 -3.36 2.82 -4.25
C ASP A 74 -2.40 1.95 -5.07
N ALA A 75 -2.97 1.33 -6.11
CA ALA A 75 -2.22 0.57 -7.09
C ALA A 75 -2.75 0.88 -8.48
N ARG A 76 -1.88 0.86 -9.47
CA ARG A 76 -2.21 1.04 -10.88
C ARG A 76 -2.19 -0.30 -11.61
N LEU A 77 -3.23 -0.54 -12.40
CA LEU A 77 -3.35 -1.67 -13.33
C LEU A 77 -2.71 -1.33 -14.69
N ASP A 78 -2.57 -2.34 -15.54
CA ASP A 78 -2.07 -2.23 -16.92
C ASP A 78 -2.94 -1.30 -17.81
N ASP A 79 -4.24 -1.23 -17.54
CA ASP A 79 -5.15 -0.29 -18.20
C ASP A 79 -5.11 1.14 -17.62
N SER A 80 -4.12 1.45 -16.78
CA SER A 80 -3.95 2.71 -16.02
C SER A 80 -5.01 2.99 -14.96
N THR A 81 -5.94 2.06 -14.70
CA THR A 81 -6.93 2.19 -13.63
C THR A 81 -6.25 2.19 -12.26
N VAL A 82 -6.62 3.15 -11.42
CA VAL A 82 -6.19 3.19 -10.02
C VAL A 82 -7.21 2.45 -9.16
N VAL A 83 -6.73 1.45 -8.43
CA VAL A 83 -7.51 0.57 -7.55
C VAL A 83 -6.92 0.57 -6.14
N GLN A 84 -7.72 0.18 -5.15
CA GLN A 84 -7.27 0.13 -3.77
C GLN A 84 -6.89 -1.29 -3.37
N VAL A 85 -5.72 -1.39 -2.75
CA VAL A 85 -5.21 -2.65 -2.23
C VAL A 85 -5.95 -3.05 -0.95
N THR A 86 -6.35 -4.31 -0.88
CA THR A 86 -7.04 -4.90 0.27
C THR A 86 -6.14 -5.80 1.10
N LYS A 87 -5.17 -6.48 0.46
CA LYS A 87 -4.24 -7.41 1.11
C LYS A 87 -2.93 -7.51 0.31
N ILE A 88 -1.83 -7.73 1.01
CA ILE A 88 -0.50 -7.96 0.42
C ILE A 88 0.18 -9.15 1.10
N TRP A 89 0.75 -10.05 0.30
CA TRP A 89 1.54 -11.18 0.80
C TRP A 89 2.58 -11.64 -0.23
N ASN A 90 3.75 -12.06 0.25
CA ASN A 90 4.88 -12.48 -0.59
C ASN A 90 5.24 -11.42 -1.66
N ASN A 91 4.84 -11.67 -2.91
CA ASN A 91 4.94 -10.75 -4.04
C ASN A 91 3.61 -10.68 -4.81
N LYS A 92 2.50 -10.76 -4.08
CA LYS A 92 1.14 -10.75 -4.61
C LYS A 92 0.30 -9.74 -3.84
N VAL A 93 -0.65 -9.17 -4.56
CA VAL A 93 -1.58 -8.19 -4.05
C VAL A 93 -3.01 -8.64 -4.34
N GLN A 94 -3.94 -8.28 -3.45
CA GLN A 94 -5.37 -8.38 -3.68
C GLN A 94 -5.97 -6.99 -3.68
N TYR A 95 -6.73 -6.65 -4.70
CA TYR A 95 -7.38 -5.37 -4.89
C TYR A 95 -8.88 -5.59 -5.17
N GLU A 96 -9.68 -4.54 -5.07
CA GLU A 96 -11.14 -4.60 -5.30
C GLU A 96 -11.83 -5.78 -4.58
N GLY A 97 -11.46 -5.98 -3.32
CA GLY A 97 -12.01 -7.04 -2.47
C GLY A 97 -11.44 -8.44 -2.73
N ASN A 98 -11.46 -8.96 -3.97
CA ASN A 98 -11.08 -10.36 -4.26
C ASN A 98 -10.19 -10.56 -5.50
N LEU A 99 -9.97 -9.53 -6.32
CA LEU A 99 -9.10 -9.62 -7.49
C LEU A 99 -7.64 -9.68 -7.06
N ARG A 100 -6.79 -10.36 -7.82
CA ARG A 100 -5.38 -10.62 -7.44
C ARG A 100 -4.45 -10.36 -8.60
N GLY A 101 -3.27 -9.85 -8.28
CA GLY A 101 -2.19 -9.67 -9.25
C GLY A 101 -0.81 -9.87 -8.64
N LYS A 102 0.21 -9.92 -9.50
CA LYS A 102 1.60 -9.90 -9.08
C LYS A 102 1.97 -8.48 -8.65
N MET A 103 2.52 -8.34 -7.43
CA MET A 103 2.94 -7.04 -6.92
C MET A 103 4.22 -6.60 -7.62
N ILE A 104 4.20 -5.37 -8.13
CA ILE A 104 5.35 -4.59 -8.59
C ILE A 104 5.36 -3.29 -7.79
N ILE A 105 6.52 -2.81 -7.37
CA ILE A 105 6.62 -1.55 -6.63
C ILE A 105 6.96 -0.48 -7.66
N GLY A 106 6.12 0.56 -7.75
CA GLY A 106 6.37 1.69 -8.63
C GLY A 106 7.66 2.43 -8.27
N GLY A 107 8.31 3.01 -9.26
CA GLY A 107 9.39 3.97 -9.04
C GLY A 107 8.83 5.35 -8.68
N SER A 108 9.67 6.18 -8.07
CA SER A 108 9.37 7.59 -7.77
C SER A 108 9.20 8.49 -9.00
N ASP A 109 9.30 7.95 -10.22
CA ASP A 109 9.08 8.70 -11.46
C ASP A 109 7.64 8.51 -11.91
N ALA A 110 6.78 9.48 -11.56
CA ALA A 110 5.33 9.50 -11.76
C ALA A 110 4.87 9.48 -13.25
N GLY A 111 5.71 9.03 -14.18
CA GLY A 111 5.52 9.16 -15.62
C GLY A 111 5.46 7.86 -16.43
N GLY A 112 5.55 6.67 -15.83
CA GLY A 112 5.71 5.44 -16.63
C GLY A 112 5.13 4.16 -16.04
N GLU A 113 4.26 4.23 -15.05
CA GLU A 113 3.73 3.05 -14.35
C GLU A 113 2.57 2.38 -15.12
N ASP A 114 2.72 2.21 -16.44
CA ASP A 114 2.01 1.15 -17.17
C ASP A 114 2.95 -0.06 -17.16
N ASP A 115 2.72 -1.01 -16.24
CA ASP A 115 3.35 -2.30 -16.37
C ASP A 115 2.67 -3.05 -17.50
N ALA A 116 3.12 -2.79 -18.73
CA ALA A 116 2.71 -3.50 -19.94
C ALA A 116 2.95 -5.03 -19.86
N THR A 117 3.44 -5.53 -18.71
CA THR A 117 3.42 -6.94 -18.33
C THR A 117 2.03 -7.35 -17.86
N PRO A 118 1.36 -8.29 -18.56
CA PRO A 118 0.07 -8.82 -18.14
C PRO A 118 0.09 -9.38 -16.70
N ASP A 119 -1.05 -9.29 -16.01
CA ASP A 119 -1.29 -9.84 -14.65
C ASP A 119 -0.48 -9.20 -13.52
N THR A 120 0.02 -7.99 -13.72
CA THR A 120 0.76 -7.22 -12.74
C THR A 120 -0.09 -6.09 -12.16
N VAL A 121 0.30 -5.67 -10.96
CA VAL A 121 -0.34 -4.57 -10.24
C VAL A 121 0.78 -3.77 -9.59
N THR A 122 0.92 -2.54 -10.04
CA THR A 122 1.94 -1.61 -9.55
C THR A 122 1.40 -0.92 -8.32
N VAL A 123 1.95 -1.23 -7.15
CA VAL A 123 1.63 -0.52 -5.90
C VAL A 123 2.52 0.70 -5.75
N ASP A 124 2.01 1.74 -5.09
CA ASP A 124 2.76 2.97 -4.86
C ASP A 124 4.11 2.70 -4.18
N GLY A 125 5.17 3.21 -4.80
CA GLY A 125 6.52 3.27 -4.24
C GLY A 125 6.86 4.64 -3.69
N GLN A 126 7.82 4.66 -2.76
CA GLN A 126 8.50 5.88 -2.31
C GLN A 126 9.59 6.30 -3.28
#